data_AF-A0A3D5JW59-F1
#
_entry.id   AF-A0A3D5JW59-F1
#
_cell.length_a   1.000
_cell.length_b   1.000
_cell.length_c   1.000
_cell.angle_alpha   90.00
_cell.angle_beta   90.00
_cell.angle_gamma   90.00
#
_symmetry.space_group_name_H-M   'P 1'
#
loop_
_entity.id
_entity.type
_entity.pdbx_description
1 polymer ?
#
loop_
_entity_poly.entity_id
_entity_poly.type
_entity_poly.pdbx_seq_one_letter_code
_entity_poly.pdbx_strand_id
1 'polypeptide(L)'
;MFSFYGQQFRRGAGLKDSIVSKNLALRRHRLMKIFHLCICILFMLPVVFSQSESQLRKLLRQFPAADTNGDGKLTAEEARAFMASRSRRRAGQGPPMKFHDGPGWSKVRFPDIAVCYMTPAEIQAL
;
A
#
# COMPACT_ATOMS: atom_id res chain seq x y z
N MET A 1 13.35 76.76 35.07
CA MET A 1 13.84 76.38 33.74
C MET A 1 14.22 74.89 33.68
N PHE A 2 13.36 74.00 34.19
CA PHE A 2 13.56 72.55 34.15
C PHE A 2 12.18 71.90 34.16
N SER A 3 11.62 71.54 32.99
CA SER A 3 10.46 70.63 33.00
C SER A 3 10.08 70.03 31.64
N PHE A 4 10.60 70.51 30.51
CA PHE A 4 10.02 70.11 29.21
C PHE A 4 10.76 69.03 28.41
N TYR A 5 12.00 68.68 28.77
CA TYR A 5 12.80 67.71 28.01
C TYR A 5 12.65 66.23 28.44
N GLY A 6 11.79 65.93 29.41
CA GLY A 6 11.61 64.56 29.94
C GLY A 6 10.53 63.69 29.27
N GLN A 7 9.79 64.22 28.29
CA GLN A 7 8.53 63.60 27.84
C GLN A 7 8.59 62.88 26.48
N GLN A 8 9.61 63.10 25.65
CA GLN A 8 9.71 62.44 24.32
C GLN A 8 10.39 61.06 24.35
N PHE A 9 11.26 60.76 25.31
CA PHE A 9 12.02 59.50 25.33
C PHE A 9 11.24 58.28 25.91
N ARG A 10 10.04 58.50 26.47
CA ARG A 10 9.20 57.41 27.01
C ARG A 10 8.18 56.82 26.04
N ARG A 11 7.93 57.45 24.88
CA ARG A 11 6.90 56.98 23.93
C ARG A 11 7.38 55.92 22.93
N GLY A 12 8.69 55.85 22.66
CA GLY A 12 9.26 54.91 21.67
C GLY A 12 9.56 53.50 22.18
N ALA A 13 9.76 53.32 23.49
CA ALA A 13 10.06 52.02 24.09
C ALA A 13 8.83 51.09 24.08
N GLY A 14 7.68 51.57 24.56
CA GLY A 14 6.46 50.75 24.68
C GLY A 14 5.87 50.26 23.34
N LEU A 15 6.11 50.97 22.23
CA LEU A 15 5.64 50.52 20.91
C LEU A 15 6.47 49.35 20.38
N LYS A 16 7.80 49.40 20.56
CA LYS A 16 8.71 48.29 20.19
C LYS A 16 8.43 47.06 21.04
N ASP A 17 8.22 47.24 22.33
CA ASP A 17 7.88 46.16 23.26
C ASP A 17 6.52 45.52 22.92
N SER A 18 5.54 46.34 22.50
CA SER A 18 4.23 45.86 22.05
C SER A 18 4.32 45.05 20.75
N ILE A 19 5.13 45.50 19.79
CA ILE A 19 5.32 44.80 18.50
C ILE A 19 6.07 43.48 18.73
N VAL A 20 7.13 43.48 19.54
CA VAL A 20 7.87 42.25 19.88
C VAL A 20 6.98 41.27 20.62
N SER A 21 6.19 41.74 21.60
CA SER A 21 5.23 40.91 22.34
C SER A 21 4.14 40.32 21.44
N LYS A 22 3.56 41.11 20.53
CA LYS A 22 2.56 40.64 19.55
C LYS A 22 3.14 39.62 18.57
N ASN A 23 4.35 39.85 18.05
CA ASN A 23 5.02 38.92 17.15
C ASN A 23 5.41 37.62 17.87
N LEU A 24 5.82 37.68 19.14
CA LEU A 24 6.12 36.52 19.96
C LEU A 24 4.86 35.70 20.27
N ALA A 25 3.75 36.36 20.58
CA ALA A 25 2.45 35.71 20.81
C ALA A 25 1.93 35.03 19.53
N LEU A 26 2.01 35.69 18.37
CA LEU A 26 1.64 35.12 17.07
C LEU A 26 2.56 33.95 16.67
N ARG A 27 3.86 34.03 16.96
CA ARG A 27 4.83 32.95 16.75
C ARG A 27 4.52 31.75 17.66
N ARG A 28 4.15 31.99 18.92
CA ARG A 28 3.70 30.95 19.87
C ARG A 28 2.42 30.26 19.40
N HIS A 29 1.43 31.02 18.92
CA HIS A 29 0.19 30.45 18.39
C HIS A 29 0.41 29.61 17.14
N ARG A 30 1.30 30.03 16.23
CA ARG A 30 1.66 29.23 15.04
C ARG A 30 2.42 27.96 15.44
N LEU A 31 3.35 28.04 16.40
CA LEU A 31 4.08 26.88 16.91
C LEU A 31 3.14 25.84 17.56
N MET A 32 2.21 26.31 18.41
CA MET A 32 1.24 25.44 19.10
C MET A 32 0.27 24.78 18.11
N LYS A 33 -0.15 25.48 17.04
CA LYS A 33 -1.00 24.91 15.98
C LYS A 33 -0.26 23.86 15.16
N ILE A 34 1.01 24.08 14.82
CA ILE A 34 1.83 23.09 14.13
C ILE A 34 2.01 21.85 15.02
N PHE A 35 2.30 22.05 16.31
CA PHE A 35 2.44 20.95 17.28
C PHE A 35 1.16 20.13 17.42
N HIS A 36 0.00 20.79 17.51
CA HIS A 36 -1.30 20.12 17.58
C HIS A 36 -1.64 19.38 16.27
N LEU A 37 -1.30 19.95 15.11
CA LEU A 37 -1.51 19.31 13.81
C LEU A 37 -0.61 18.08 13.63
N CYS A 38 0.66 18.15 14.07
CA CYS A 38 1.58 17.02 14.10
C CYS A 38 1.12 15.91 15.07
N ILE A 39 0.60 16.27 16.25
CA ILE A 39 0.03 15.30 17.20
C ILE A 39 -1.19 14.58 16.62
N CYS A 40 -2.09 15.29 15.93
CA CYS A 40 -3.24 14.68 15.26
C CYS A 40 -2.82 13.70 14.15
N ILE A 41 -1.77 14.02 13.39
CA ILE A 41 -1.22 13.14 12.37
C ILE A 41 -0.55 11.91 13.02
N LEU A 42 0.19 12.09 14.11
CA LEU A 42 0.88 10.98 14.80
C LEU A 42 -0.11 10.01 15.48
N PHE A 43 -1.24 10.50 15.98
CA PHE A 43 -2.25 9.71 16.70
C PHE A 43 -3.21 8.94 15.77
N MET A 44 -3.33 9.33 14.50
CA MET A 44 -4.18 8.67 13.48
C MET A 44 -3.45 7.69 12.57
N LEU A 45 -2.13 7.51 12.73
CA LEU A 45 -1.33 6.58 11.92
C LEU A 45 -1.45 5.07 12.24
N PRO A 46 -2.09 4.55 13.30
CA PRO A 46 -2.03 3.11 13.58
C PRO A 46 -3.23 2.34 13.02
N VAL A 47 -3.55 2.44 11.72
CA VAL A 47 -4.40 1.45 11.02
C VAL A 47 -3.93 1.34 9.56
N VAL A 48 -2.83 0.64 9.32
CA VAL A 48 -2.43 0.34 7.93
C VAL A 48 -2.22 -1.16 7.66
N PHE A 49 -2.03 -2.02 8.66
CA PHE A 49 -1.89 -3.46 8.40
C PHE A 49 -2.48 -4.32 9.52
N SER A 50 -3.78 -4.61 9.45
CA SER A 50 -4.37 -5.77 10.13
C SER A 50 -4.72 -6.81 9.05
N GLN A 51 -3.75 -7.66 8.71
CA GLN A 51 -4.10 -8.92 8.04
C GLN A 51 -4.91 -9.72 9.05
N SER A 52 -6.15 -10.07 8.74
CA SER A 52 -6.99 -10.80 9.69
C SER A 52 -6.30 -12.12 10.04
N GLU A 53 -6.11 -12.41 11.33
CA GLU A 53 -5.42 -13.64 11.76
C GLU A 53 -6.05 -14.92 11.16
N SER A 54 -7.34 -14.86 10.83
CA SER A 54 -8.07 -15.94 10.20
C SER A 54 -7.62 -16.23 8.77
N GLN A 55 -7.27 -15.21 7.98
CA GLN A 55 -6.71 -15.36 6.64
C GLN A 55 -5.28 -15.91 6.72
N LEU A 56 -4.49 -15.44 7.68
CA LEU A 56 -3.11 -15.93 7.90
C LEU A 56 -3.10 -17.41 8.28
N ARG A 57 -3.96 -17.82 9.23
CA ARG A 57 -4.10 -19.23 9.64
C ARG A 57 -4.54 -20.15 8.51
N LYS A 58 -5.43 -19.68 7.61
CA LYS A 58 -5.83 -20.45 6.42
C LYS A 58 -4.66 -20.62 5.46
N LEU A 59 -3.84 -19.59 5.27
CA LEU A 59 -2.64 -19.67 4.43
C LEU A 59 -1.59 -20.64 4.99
N LEU A 60 -1.34 -20.58 6.29
CA LEU A 60 -0.40 -21.49 6.99
C LEU A 60 -0.80 -22.95 6.84
N ARG A 61 -2.10 -23.28 6.95
CA ARG A 61 -2.59 -24.64 6.70
C ARG A 61 -2.38 -25.11 5.26
N GLN A 62 -2.48 -24.21 4.30
CA GLN A 62 -2.28 -24.55 2.88
C GLN A 62 -0.80 -24.62 2.49
N PHE A 63 0.08 -23.93 3.22
CA PHE A 63 1.51 -23.82 2.90
C PHE A 63 2.41 -23.98 4.14
N PRO A 64 2.46 -25.18 4.76
CA PRO A 64 3.35 -25.42 5.90
C PRO A 64 4.83 -25.29 5.52
N ALA A 65 5.17 -25.55 4.26
CA ALA A 65 6.54 -25.41 3.75
C ALA A 65 7.01 -23.95 3.56
N ALA A 66 6.12 -22.97 3.73
CA ALA A 66 6.47 -21.55 3.65
C ALA A 66 6.94 -20.99 5.01
N ASP A 67 6.52 -21.60 6.12
CA ASP A 67 6.99 -21.29 7.47
C ASP A 67 8.27 -22.10 7.75
N THR A 68 9.41 -21.51 7.41
CA THR A 68 10.73 -22.14 7.59
C THR A 68 11.21 -22.14 9.03
N ASN A 69 10.72 -21.20 9.85
CA ASN A 69 11.17 -21.03 11.23
C ASN A 69 10.27 -21.80 12.24
N GLY A 70 9.07 -22.20 11.83
CA GLY A 70 8.13 -23.00 12.62
C GLY A 70 7.43 -22.22 13.73
N ASP A 71 7.44 -20.90 13.67
CA ASP A 71 6.84 -20.01 14.68
C ASP A 71 5.32 -19.85 14.50
N GLY A 72 4.76 -20.42 13.42
CA GLY A 72 3.34 -20.36 13.11
C GLY A 72 2.88 -19.00 12.57
N LYS A 73 3.79 -18.13 12.13
CA LYS A 73 3.52 -16.83 11.52
C LYS A 73 4.28 -16.71 10.21
N LEU A 74 3.56 -16.35 9.14
CA LEU A 74 4.21 -16.11 7.86
C LEU A 74 4.69 -14.65 7.80
N THR A 75 5.99 -14.43 7.91
CA THR A 75 6.59 -13.10 7.69
C THR A 75 6.63 -12.74 6.20
N ALA A 76 6.71 -11.45 5.87
CA ALA A 76 6.74 -10.99 4.49
C ALA A 76 8.01 -11.50 3.75
N GLU A 77 9.11 -11.64 4.47
CA GLU A 77 10.40 -12.11 4.01
C GLU A 77 10.34 -13.61 3.66
N GLU A 78 9.73 -14.43 4.52
CA GLU A 78 9.54 -15.86 4.29
C GLU A 78 8.58 -16.13 3.13
N ALA A 79 7.48 -15.37 3.04
CA ALA A 79 6.58 -15.44 1.90
C ALA A 79 7.29 -15.14 0.58
N ARG A 80 8.14 -14.09 0.54
CA ARG A 80 8.94 -13.74 -0.64
C ARG A 80 9.95 -14.83 -0.99
N ALA A 81 10.65 -15.37 0.00
CA ALA A 81 11.63 -16.45 -0.21
C ALA A 81 10.95 -17.71 -0.78
N PHE A 82 9.80 -18.09 -0.23
CA PHE A 82 9.00 -19.21 -0.71
C PHE A 82 8.52 -18.98 -2.14
N MET A 83 7.99 -17.79 -2.46
CA MET A 83 7.56 -17.44 -3.81
C MET A 83 8.71 -17.44 -4.83
N ALA A 84 9.89 -16.92 -4.46
CA ALA A 84 11.07 -16.95 -5.31
C ALA A 84 11.57 -18.38 -5.57
N SER A 85 11.48 -19.27 -4.57
CA SER A 85 11.80 -20.69 -4.75
C SER A 85 10.82 -21.38 -5.71
N ARG A 86 9.52 -21.03 -5.62
CA ARG A 86 8.46 -21.61 -6.45
C ARG A 86 8.49 -21.10 -7.88
N SER A 87 8.81 -19.82 -8.08
CA SER A 87 9.02 -19.22 -9.40
C SER A 87 10.17 -19.89 -10.14
N ARG A 88 11.30 -20.13 -9.45
CA ARG A 88 12.44 -20.88 -10.02
C ARG A 88 12.06 -22.32 -10.41
N ARG A 89 11.22 -23.00 -9.62
CA ARG A 89 10.71 -24.34 -9.98
C ARG A 89 9.73 -24.32 -11.15
N ARG A 90 8.95 -23.23 -11.30
CA ARG A 90 7.94 -23.07 -12.36
C ARG A 90 8.48 -22.52 -13.67
N ALA A 91 9.66 -21.90 -13.68
CA ALA A 91 10.31 -21.36 -14.88
C ALA A 91 10.56 -22.40 -15.99
N GLY A 92 10.41 -23.70 -15.71
CA GLY A 92 10.40 -24.79 -16.70
C GLY A 92 9.19 -25.73 -16.63
N GLN A 93 8.16 -25.42 -15.82
CA GLN A 93 6.97 -26.27 -15.58
C GLN A 93 5.65 -25.54 -15.86
N GLY A 94 5.68 -24.48 -16.67
CA GLY A 94 4.46 -23.94 -17.27
C GLY A 94 3.88 -24.90 -18.31
N PRO A 95 2.58 -24.79 -18.64
CA PRO A 95 2.06 -25.41 -19.85
C PRO A 95 2.99 -25.08 -21.03
N PRO A 96 3.25 -26.03 -21.94
CA PRO A 96 4.17 -25.80 -23.05
C PRO A 96 3.78 -24.51 -23.78
N MET A 97 4.70 -23.55 -23.84
CA MET A 97 4.48 -22.27 -24.53
C MET A 97 4.47 -22.43 -26.05
N LYS A 98 4.95 -23.58 -26.53
CA LYS A 98 4.91 -23.98 -27.93
C LYS A 98 3.92 -25.12 -28.04
N PHE A 99 2.72 -24.80 -28.51
CA PHE A 99 1.77 -25.80 -28.95
C PHE A 99 2.24 -26.28 -30.32
N HIS A 100 2.39 -27.60 -30.49
CA HIS A 100 2.64 -28.15 -31.81
C HIS A 100 1.32 -28.17 -32.57
N ASP A 101 1.33 -27.63 -33.79
CA ASP A 101 0.19 -27.70 -34.69
C ASP A 101 -0.07 -29.17 -35.02
N GLY A 102 -1.11 -29.75 -34.42
CA GLY A 102 -1.56 -31.09 -34.78
C GLY A 102 -1.99 -31.16 -36.25
N PRO A 103 -1.96 -32.33 -36.91
CA PRO A 103 -2.28 -32.48 -38.35
C PRO A 103 -3.70 -32.02 -38.75
N GLY A 104 -4.57 -31.74 -37.78
CA GLY A 104 -5.88 -31.12 -38.00
C GLY A 104 -5.84 -29.62 -38.27
N TRP A 105 -4.79 -28.90 -37.85
CA TRP A 105 -4.66 -27.45 -38.02
C TRP A 105 -4.30 -27.03 -39.45
N SER A 106 -3.70 -27.93 -40.23
CA SER A 106 -3.36 -27.70 -41.64
C SER A 106 -4.52 -28.00 -42.61
N LYS A 107 -5.68 -28.44 -42.10
CA LYS A 107 -6.85 -28.74 -42.93
C LYS A 107 -7.61 -27.46 -43.24
N VAL A 108 -8.12 -27.35 -44.48
CA VAL A 108 -8.96 -26.21 -44.92
C VAL A 108 -10.28 -26.13 -44.12
N ARG A 109 -10.71 -27.25 -43.53
CA ARG A 109 -11.95 -27.36 -42.78
C ARG A 109 -11.75 -28.22 -41.52
N PHE A 110 -12.41 -27.83 -40.43
CA PHE A 110 -12.53 -28.66 -39.25
C PHE A 110 -13.33 -29.95 -39.56
N PRO A 111 -13.15 -31.04 -38.80
CA PRO A 111 -13.96 -32.25 -38.97
C PRO A 111 -15.46 -31.94 -38.90
N ASP A 112 -16.30 -32.71 -39.59
CA ASP A 112 -17.76 -32.47 -39.61
C ASP A 112 -18.41 -32.65 -38.23
N ILE A 113 -17.76 -33.41 -37.34
CA ILE A 113 -18.14 -33.57 -35.92
C ILE A 113 -17.74 -32.38 -35.04
N ALA A 114 -17.14 -31.32 -35.60
CA ALA A 114 -16.72 -30.19 -34.80
C ALA A 114 -17.92 -29.40 -34.29
N VAL A 115 -17.85 -29.00 -33.02
CA VAL A 115 -18.89 -28.21 -32.32
C VAL A 115 -19.27 -26.94 -33.10
N CYS A 116 -18.36 -26.37 -33.88
CA CYS A 116 -18.64 -25.19 -34.72
C CYS A 116 -19.67 -25.42 -35.84
N TYR A 117 -19.98 -26.68 -36.18
CA TYR A 117 -21.00 -27.04 -37.16
C TYR A 117 -22.27 -27.61 -36.50
N MET A 118 -22.28 -27.78 -35.19
CA MET A 118 -23.43 -28.31 -34.47
C MET A 118 -24.44 -27.22 -34.11
N THR A 119 -25.70 -27.60 -34.03
CA THR A 119 -26.77 -26.74 -33.52
C THR A 119 -26.74 -26.68 -31.99
N PRO A 120 -27.31 -25.65 -31.36
CA PRO A 120 -27.39 -25.55 -29.90
C PRO A 120 -28.09 -26.76 -29.24
N ALA A 121 -29.09 -27.34 -29.91
CA ALA A 121 -29.79 -28.53 -29.43
C ALA A 121 -28.90 -29.79 -29.46
N GLU A 122 -28.06 -29.94 -30.48
CA GLU A 122 -27.11 -31.05 -30.59
C GLU A 122 -25.99 -30.94 -29.54
N ILE A 123 -25.49 -29.73 -29.27
CA ILE A 123 -24.47 -29.50 -28.23
C ILE A 123 -25.01 -29.82 -26.84
N GLN A 124 -26.29 -29.51 -26.58
CA GLN A 124 -26.94 -29.81 -25.30
C GLN A 124 -27.10 -31.32 -25.05
N ALA A 125 -27.08 -32.13 -26.10
CA ALA A 125 -27.26 -33.58 -26.04
C ALA A 125 -25.94 -34.38 -25.93
N LEU A 126 -24.77 -33.70 -25.95
CA LEU A 126 -23.43 -34.29 -25.73
C LEU A 126 -23.14 -34.50 -24.23
#